data_AF-A0A9E0YHJ0-F1
#
_entry.id   AF-A0A9E0YHJ0-F1
#
_cell.length_a   1.000
_cell.length_b   1.000
_cell.length_c   1.000
_cell.angle_alpha   90.00
_cell.angle_beta   90.00
_cell.angle_gamma   90.00
#
_symmetry.space_group_name_H-M   'P 1'
#
loop_
_entity.id
_entity.type
_entity.pdbx_description
1 polymer ?
#
loop_
_entity_poly.entity_id
_entity_poly.type
_entity_poly.pdbx_seq_one_letter_code
_entity_poly.pdbx_strand_id
1 'polypeptide(L)'
;MLIYLLSFFTVVGLGYFGGEIVFAHKFNKANGQHPAVEKTAPPGLKSAEVVFADVQKIFRDNCRNCHTGANPPKGLDLTSYQEVMKGSKHHPVVIPGKPGQSELIRRVKGLSTPQMPLSAPALPESDIRTLENWVKAEAPGPES
;
A
#
# COMPACT_ATOMS: atom_id res chain seq x y z
N MET A 1 36.35 -34.07 40.16
CA MET A 1 35.60 -34.45 38.94
C MET A 1 35.70 -33.28 37.96
N LEU A 2 36.89 -32.85 37.52
CA LEU A 2 38.04 -33.55 36.94
C LEU A 2 37.70 -34.15 35.55
N ILE A 3 37.98 -33.35 34.51
CA ILE A 3 38.57 -33.75 33.22
C ILE A 3 37.77 -34.76 32.37
N TYR A 4 37.03 -34.27 31.37
CA TYR A 4 36.86 -34.91 30.05
C TYR A 4 36.72 -33.77 29.02
N LEU A 5 37.84 -33.26 28.50
CA LEU A 5 38.45 -33.65 27.21
C LEU A 5 37.65 -33.09 26.02
N LEU A 6 38.09 -31.95 25.47
CA LEU A 6 38.95 -31.85 24.27
C LEU A 6 38.21 -32.35 23.01
N SER A 7 37.72 -31.44 22.16
CA SER A 7 38.44 -30.94 20.97
C SER A 7 38.77 -32.04 19.95
N PHE A 8 38.12 -32.05 18.78
CA PHE A 8 38.76 -32.09 17.45
C PHE A 8 37.68 -32.18 16.33
N PHE A 9 37.62 -31.22 15.40
CA PHE A 9 38.03 -31.33 13.98
C PHE A 9 37.12 -32.24 13.12
N THR A 10 36.74 -32.01 11.86
CA THR A 10 36.84 -30.98 10.81
C THR A 10 36.20 -31.62 9.56
N VAL A 11 35.97 -30.84 8.49
CA VAL A 11 35.91 -31.27 7.05
C VAL A 11 34.59 -31.88 6.57
N VAL A 12 34.01 -31.61 5.39
CA VAL A 12 34.14 -30.67 4.24
C VAL A 12 32.89 -30.93 3.39
N GLY A 13 32.37 -29.95 2.66
CA GLY A 13 31.34 -30.19 1.66
C GLY A 13 31.09 -29.02 0.71
N LEU A 14 32.12 -28.57 0.01
CA LEU A 14 32.03 -27.68 -1.16
C LEU A 14 31.10 -28.29 -2.22
N GLY A 15 30.10 -27.51 -2.65
CA GLY A 15 29.22 -27.84 -3.76
C GLY A 15 28.83 -26.60 -4.55
N TYR A 16 29.81 -26.05 -5.27
CA TYR A 16 29.60 -25.05 -6.32
C TYR A 16 29.19 -25.80 -7.60
N PHE A 17 27.97 -25.61 -8.07
CA PHE A 17 27.48 -25.94 -9.42
C PHE A 17 26.37 -24.90 -9.66
N GLY A 18 26.48 -23.89 -10.52
CA GLY A 18 27.03 -23.92 -11.88
C GLY A 18 25.98 -24.50 -12.81
N GLY A 19 25.21 -23.64 -13.51
CA GLY A 19 24.35 -24.10 -14.61
C GLY A 19 23.08 -23.29 -14.84
N GLU A 20 23.21 -22.23 -15.62
CA GLU A 20 22.14 -21.69 -16.45
C GLU A 20 21.50 -22.81 -17.29
N ILE A 21 20.17 -22.93 -17.26
CA ILE A 21 19.41 -23.46 -18.40
C ILE A 21 18.15 -22.63 -18.60
N VAL A 22 18.29 -21.73 -19.57
CA VAL A 22 17.24 -21.16 -20.41
C VAL A 22 16.28 -22.26 -20.88
N PHE A 23 15.00 -22.15 -20.54
CA PHE A 23 13.92 -22.77 -21.30
C PHE A 23 12.98 -21.68 -21.80
N ALA A 24 13.31 -21.18 -22.99
CA ALA A 24 12.42 -20.38 -23.80
C ALA A 24 11.31 -21.27 -24.38
N HIS A 25 10.16 -21.34 -23.71
CA HIS A 25 8.96 -21.91 -24.31
C HIS A 25 8.21 -20.83 -25.11
N LYS A 26 8.40 -20.93 -26.42
CA LYS A 26 7.68 -20.22 -27.47
C LYS A 26 6.20 -20.64 -27.44
N PHE A 27 5.32 -19.80 -26.89
CA PHE A 27 3.88 -19.92 -27.12
C PHE A 27 3.46 -18.94 -28.22
N ASN A 28 3.29 -19.48 -29.42
CA ASN A 28 2.52 -18.84 -30.49
C ASN A 28 1.07 -19.34 -30.37
N LYS A 29 0.14 -18.44 -30.06
CA LYS A 29 -1.27 -18.64 -30.36
C LYS A 29 -1.90 -17.32 -30.76
N ALA A 30 -2.15 -17.19 -32.05
CA ALA A 30 -2.91 -16.10 -32.64
C ALA A 30 -4.43 -16.25 -32.35
N ASN A 31 -5.05 -15.08 -32.28
CA ASN A 31 -6.46 -14.76 -32.55
C ASN A 31 -7.49 -14.88 -31.40
N GLY A 32 -7.99 -13.70 -30.98
CA GLY A 32 -9.44 -13.50 -30.87
C GLY A 32 -10.03 -13.02 -29.53
N GLN A 33 -9.73 -11.81 -29.05
CA GLN A 33 -10.69 -10.88 -28.40
C GLN A 33 -10.00 -9.57 -27.96
N HIS A 34 -10.53 -8.41 -28.35
CA HIS A 34 -10.21 -7.06 -27.85
C HIS A 34 -11.52 -6.44 -27.33
N PRO A 35 -11.55 -5.37 -26.50
CA PRO A 35 -10.59 -4.83 -25.51
C PRO A 35 -11.26 -4.40 -24.17
N ALA A 36 -10.50 -4.30 -23.07
CA ALA A 36 -10.86 -3.44 -21.92
C ALA A 36 -9.60 -3.08 -21.12
N VAL A 37 -9.00 -1.96 -21.51
CA VAL A 37 -8.01 -1.11 -20.82
C VAL A 37 -7.50 -1.67 -19.49
N GLU A 38 -6.40 -2.42 -19.58
CA GLU A 38 -5.43 -2.46 -18.49
C GLU A 38 -5.02 -1.02 -18.23
N LYS A 39 -5.46 -0.46 -17.10
CA LYS A 39 -4.94 0.81 -16.58
C LYS A 39 -3.47 0.53 -16.27
N THR A 40 -2.63 0.67 -17.27
CA THR A 40 -1.19 0.71 -17.10
C THR A 40 -0.93 1.86 -16.14
N ALA A 41 -0.55 1.48 -14.92
CA ALA A 41 -0.03 2.41 -13.94
C ALA A 41 1.07 3.25 -14.61
N PRO A 42 1.09 4.57 -14.42
CA PRO A 42 2.11 5.39 -15.04
C PRO A 42 3.50 4.88 -14.65
N PRO A 43 4.44 4.84 -15.63
CA PRO A 43 5.78 4.32 -15.41
C PRO A 43 6.50 5.14 -14.34
N GLY A 44 6.98 4.43 -13.31
CA GLY A 44 8.02 4.83 -12.35
C GLY A 44 8.14 6.33 -12.08
N LEU A 45 7.33 6.84 -11.14
CA LEU A 45 7.59 8.14 -10.54
C LEU A 45 8.88 8.04 -9.72
N LYS A 46 9.98 8.56 -10.29
CA LYS A 46 11.19 8.92 -9.55
C LYS A 46 10.79 9.86 -8.43
N SER A 47 10.68 9.37 -7.19
CA SER A 47 10.59 10.15 -5.94
C SER A 47 9.93 11.52 -6.10
N ALA A 48 8.79 11.55 -6.81
CA ALA A 48 7.99 12.74 -6.94
C ALA A 48 7.38 12.93 -5.56
N GLU A 49 7.65 14.09 -4.98
CA GLU A 49 7.07 14.50 -3.71
C GLU A 49 5.58 14.18 -3.71
N VAL A 50 5.13 13.38 -2.74
CA VAL A 50 3.75 12.93 -2.71
C VAL A 50 2.88 14.11 -2.32
N VAL A 51 2.24 14.72 -3.32
CA VAL A 51 1.37 15.87 -3.12
C VAL A 51 -0.03 15.43 -2.70
N PHE A 52 -0.70 16.24 -1.88
CA PHE A 52 -2.06 15.94 -1.44
C PHE A 52 -3.06 15.78 -2.60
N ALA A 53 -2.79 16.35 -3.78
CA ALA A 53 -3.63 16.20 -4.97
C ALA A 53 -3.84 14.74 -5.40
N ASP A 54 -2.79 13.91 -5.31
CA ASP A 54 -2.87 12.48 -5.66
C ASP A 54 -3.75 11.71 -4.65
N VAL A 55 -3.57 12.02 -3.37
CA VAL A 55 -4.40 11.48 -2.28
C VAL A 55 -5.85 11.90 -2.43
N GLN A 56 -6.08 13.17 -2.76
CA GLN A 56 -7.42 13.72 -2.97
C GLN A 56 -8.14 13.02 -4.12
N LYS A 57 -7.42 12.67 -5.19
CA LYS A 57 -7.95 11.86 -6.29
C LYS A 57 -8.40 10.48 -5.81
N ILE A 58 -7.59 9.80 -5.00
CA ILE A 58 -7.95 8.48 -4.43
C ILE A 58 -9.22 8.59 -3.58
N PHE A 59 -9.30 9.59 -2.69
CA PHE A 59 -10.48 9.80 -1.85
C PHE A 59 -11.73 10.10 -2.66
N ARG A 60 -11.62 10.95 -3.69
CA ARG A 60 -12.74 11.27 -4.57
C ARG A 60 -13.27 10.04 -5.29
N ASP A 61 -12.38 9.24 -5.84
CA ASP A 61 -12.76 8.13 -6.72
C ASP A 61 -13.28 6.92 -5.90
N ASN A 62 -12.86 6.75 -4.64
CA ASN A 62 -13.12 5.52 -3.87
C ASN A 62 -13.83 5.70 -2.51
N CYS A 63 -13.86 6.90 -1.93
CA CYS A 63 -14.24 7.06 -0.51
C CYS A 63 -15.42 8.03 -0.30
N ARG A 64 -15.48 9.09 -1.11
CA ARG A 64 -16.44 10.19 -0.91
C ARG A 64 -17.90 9.82 -1.14
N ASN A 65 -18.20 8.66 -1.72
CA ASN A 65 -19.59 8.19 -1.84
C ASN A 65 -20.26 8.02 -0.47
N CYS A 66 -19.50 7.72 0.58
CA CYS A 66 -20.03 7.56 1.94
C CYS A 66 -19.40 8.53 2.95
N HIS A 67 -18.13 8.91 2.76
CA HIS A 67 -17.39 9.78 3.68
C HIS A 67 -17.45 11.25 3.25
N THR A 68 -18.67 11.78 3.12
CA THR A 68 -18.97 13.17 2.76
C THR A 68 -20.32 13.60 3.34
N GLY A 69 -20.62 14.90 3.25
CA GLY A 69 -21.96 15.45 3.48
C GLY A 69 -22.35 15.55 4.96
N ALA A 70 -23.66 15.61 5.22
CA ALA A 70 -24.18 15.95 6.55
C ALA A 70 -24.03 14.83 7.59
N ASN A 71 -24.07 13.56 7.18
CA ASN A 71 -24.08 12.40 8.09
C ASN A 71 -23.17 11.25 7.62
N PRO A 72 -21.86 11.48 7.39
CA PRO A 72 -20.97 10.40 7.02
C PRO A 72 -20.78 9.40 8.17
N PRO A 73 -20.48 8.12 7.87
CA PRO A 73 -20.20 7.13 8.90
C PRO A 73 -19.11 7.62 9.86
N LYS A 74 -19.38 7.51 11.17
CA LYS A 74 -18.51 8.01 12.25
C LYS A 74 -18.15 9.50 12.14
N GLY A 75 -18.89 10.28 11.34
CA GLY A 75 -18.63 11.70 11.07
C GLY A 75 -17.31 11.95 10.35
N LEU A 76 -16.77 10.97 9.61
CA LEU A 76 -15.54 11.13 8.85
C LEU A 76 -15.81 11.76 7.49
N ASP A 77 -15.22 12.92 7.25
CA ASP A 77 -15.29 13.65 5.97
C ASP A 77 -13.91 13.63 5.28
N LEU A 78 -13.88 13.20 4.01
CA LEU A 78 -12.66 13.07 3.19
C LEU A 78 -12.64 14.05 1.99
N THR A 79 -13.40 15.15 2.08
CA THR A 79 -13.56 16.15 0.99
C THR A 79 -12.40 17.14 0.90
N SER A 80 -11.80 17.49 2.04
CA SER A 80 -10.71 18.47 2.12
C SER A 80 -9.59 17.98 3.04
N TYR A 81 -8.40 18.57 2.89
CA TYR A 81 -7.27 18.29 3.77
C TYR A 81 -7.62 18.51 5.26
N GLN A 82 -8.27 19.64 5.56
CA GLN A 82 -8.64 20.01 6.93
C GLN A 82 -9.58 18.98 7.56
N GLU A 83 -10.59 18.51 6.82
CA GLU A 83 -11.52 17.49 7.33
C GLU A 83 -10.85 16.11 7.49
N VAL A 84 -9.94 15.73 6.57
CA VAL A 84 -9.16 14.50 6.69
C VAL A 84 -8.29 14.52 7.96
N MET A 85 -7.64 15.65 8.23
CA MET A 85 -6.74 15.82 9.39
C MET A 85 -7.50 15.97 10.71
N LYS A 86 -8.70 16.54 10.68
CA LYS A 86 -9.64 16.56 11.83
C LYS A 86 -10.07 15.14 12.22
N GLY A 87 -10.17 14.23 11.26
CA GLY A 87 -10.46 12.82 11.49
C GLY A 87 -11.94 12.53 11.74
N SER A 88 -12.22 11.48 12.51
CA SER A 88 -13.58 11.04 12.82
C SER A 88 -14.07 11.62 14.15
N LYS A 89 -15.36 11.44 14.48
CA LYS A 89 -15.97 11.92 15.74
C LYS A 89 -15.23 11.50 17.01
N HIS A 90 -14.50 10.40 16.98
CA HIS A 90 -13.91 9.81 18.19
C HIS A 90 -12.39 9.86 18.20
N HIS A 91 -11.74 9.75 17.04
CA HIS A 91 -10.28 9.59 16.95
C HIS A 91 -9.73 10.12 15.61
N PRO A 92 -8.44 10.53 15.59
CA PRO A 92 -7.74 10.83 14.34
C PRO A 92 -7.73 9.63 13.40
N VAL A 93 -7.93 9.89 12.11
CA VAL A 93 -7.88 8.85 11.07
C VAL A 93 -6.51 8.79 10.41
N VAL A 94 -5.81 9.92 10.40
CA VAL A 94 -4.42 10.07 9.93
C VAL A 94 -3.56 10.51 11.10
N ILE A 95 -2.44 9.82 11.29
CA ILE A 95 -1.40 10.17 12.24
C ILE A 95 -0.13 10.46 11.41
N PRO A 96 0.22 11.75 11.20
CA PRO A 96 1.41 12.15 10.45
C PRO A 96 2.66 11.39 10.88
N GLY A 97 3.43 10.90 9.90
CA GLY A 97 4.65 10.14 10.09
C GLY A 97 4.44 8.68 10.53
N LYS A 98 3.20 8.27 10.85
CA LYS A 98 2.91 6.94 11.42
C LYS A 98 1.84 6.18 10.61
N PRO A 99 2.18 5.69 9.40
CA PRO A 99 1.22 4.97 8.55
C PRO A 99 0.64 3.73 9.25
N GLY A 100 1.47 2.93 9.94
CA GLY A 100 1.00 1.72 10.64
C GLY A 100 0.05 1.97 11.83
N GLN A 101 0.02 3.19 12.37
CA GLN A 101 -0.89 3.60 13.44
C GLN A 101 -2.09 4.40 12.91
N SER A 102 -2.05 4.82 11.65
CA SER A 102 -3.12 5.59 11.03
C SER A 102 -4.27 4.66 10.64
N GLU A 103 -5.46 4.95 11.16
CA GLU A 103 -6.64 4.12 10.91
C GLU A 103 -7.00 4.08 9.42
N LEU A 104 -6.74 5.16 8.67
CA LEU A 104 -6.86 5.18 7.21
C LEU A 104 -6.14 3.99 6.56
N ILE A 105 -4.85 3.80 6.88
CA ILE A 105 -4.01 2.76 6.28
C ILE A 105 -4.45 1.38 6.76
N ARG A 106 -4.74 1.25 8.06
CA ARG A 106 -5.19 -0.03 8.64
C ARG A 106 -6.49 -0.52 7.99
N ARG A 107 -7.43 0.38 7.71
CA ARG A 107 -8.71 0.07 7.07
C ARG A 107 -8.56 -0.36 5.62
N VAL A 108 -7.75 0.36 4.83
CA VAL A 108 -7.57 0.02 3.41
C VAL A 108 -6.77 -1.27 3.22
N LYS A 109 -5.91 -1.63 4.20
CA LYS A 109 -5.18 -2.91 4.24
C LYS A 109 -5.95 -4.07 4.88
N GLY A 110 -7.17 -3.84 5.36
CA GLY A 110 -7.95 -4.88 6.07
C GLY A 110 -7.39 -5.28 7.44
N LEU A 111 -6.47 -4.50 8.01
CA LEU A 111 -5.90 -4.71 9.35
C LEU A 111 -6.83 -4.20 10.46
N SER A 112 -7.92 -3.51 10.10
CA SER A 112 -8.98 -3.04 11.00
C SER A 112 -10.35 -3.20 10.32
N THR A 113 -11.39 -3.51 11.10
CA THR A 113 -12.70 -3.93 10.58
C THR A 113 -13.83 -2.92 10.84
N PRO A 114 -14.74 -2.69 9.87
CA PRO A 114 -14.69 -3.19 8.49
C PRO A 114 -13.51 -2.65 7.68
N GLN A 115 -13.04 -3.46 6.72
CA GLN A 115 -12.12 -3.06 5.67
C GLN A 115 -12.78 -2.00 4.77
N MET A 116 -11.98 -1.07 4.25
CA MET A 116 -12.42 -0.06 3.30
C MET A 116 -11.74 -0.24 1.93
N PRO A 117 -12.43 0.05 0.82
CA PRO A 117 -13.81 0.55 0.74
C PRO A 117 -14.86 -0.52 1.09
N LEU A 118 -15.97 -0.08 1.68
CA LEU A 118 -17.05 -1.00 2.09
C LEU A 118 -17.81 -1.47 0.85
N SER A 119 -17.98 -2.78 0.70
CA SER A 119 -18.73 -3.39 -0.41
C SER A 119 -18.17 -3.10 -1.81
N ALA A 120 -16.89 -2.73 -1.92
CA ALA A 120 -16.17 -2.65 -3.19
C ALA A 120 -14.87 -3.46 -3.11
N PRO A 121 -14.22 -3.76 -4.24
CA PRO A 121 -12.90 -4.37 -4.22
C PRO A 121 -11.90 -3.56 -3.39
N ALA A 122 -10.90 -4.25 -2.84
CA ALA A 122 -9.77 -3.60 -2.19
C ALA A 122 -9.10 -2.59 -3.15
N LEU A 123 -8.54 -1.52 -2.57
CA LEU A 123 -7.79 -0.55 -3.37
C LEU A 123 -6.59 -1.23 -4.06
N PRO A 124 -6.22 -0.78 -5.27
CA PRO A 124 -4.98 -1.19 -5.89
C PRO A 124 -3.79 -0.92 -4.96
N GLU A 125 -2.82 -1.82 -4.95
CA GLU A 125 -1.60 -1.67 -4.16
C GLU A 125 -0.84 -0.36 -4.45
N SER A 126 -0.95 0.19 -5.66
CA SER A 126 -0.40 1.51 -5.99
C SER A 126 -1.04 2.63 -5.17
N ASP A 127 -2.36 2.62 -5.04
CA ASP A 127 -3.11 3.67 -4.36
C ASP A 127 -2.87 3.57 -2.85
N ILE A 128 -2.82 2.35 -2.32
CA ILE A 128 -2.43 2.11 -0.92
C ILE A 128 -1.03 2.66 -0.66
N ARG A 129 -0.04 2.41 -1.54
CA ARG A 129 1.30 2.97 -1.41
C ARG A 129 1.33 4.50 -1.45
N THR A 130 0.52 5.12 -2.30
CA THR A 130 0.40 6.59 -2.33
C THR A 130 -0.10 7.13 -0.98
N LEU A 131 -1.15 6.51 -0.42
CA LEU A 131 -1.66 6.89 0.90
C LEU A 131 -0.61 6.69 2.00
N GLU A 132 0.09 5.56 1.99
CA GLU A 132 1.14 5.27 2.98
C GLU A 132 2.31 6.25 2.90
N ASN A 133 2.77 6.57 1.69
CA ASN A 133 3.87 7.49 1.48
C ASN A 133 3.48 8.92 1.89
N TRP A 134 2.26 9.35 1.57
CA TRP A 134 1.73 10.63 2.03
C TRP A 134 1.71 10.72 3.55
N VAL A 135 1.15 9.71 4.24
CA VAL A 135 1.15 9.69 5.71
C VAL A 135 2.58 9.65 6.27
N LYS A 136 3.46 8.86 5.66
CA LYS A 136 4.87 8.76 6.07
C LYS A 136 5.62 10.09 5.90
N ALA A 137 5.30 10.88 4.88
CA ALA A 137 5.83 12.22 4.64
C ALA A 137 5.20 13.29 5.54
N GLU A 138 4.66 12.91 6.70
CA GLU A 138 3.96 13.79 7.65
C GLU A 138 2.64 14.37 7.13
N ALA A 139 2.01 13.69 6.16
CA ALA A 139 0.72 14.09 5.59
C ALA A 139 0.73 15.55 5.12
N PRO A 140 1.61 15.91 4.16
CA PRO A 140 1.78 17.28 3.71
C PRO A 140 0.49 17.82 3.07
N GLY A 141 0.26 19.12 3.21
CA GLY A 141 -0.94 19.81 2.77
C GLY A 141 -1.01 20.00 1.25
N PRO A 142 -2.00 20.77 0.76
CA PRO A 142 -2.06 21.16 -0.65
C PRO A 142 -1.06 22.28 -1.03
N GLU A 143 -0.45 22.97 -0.06
CA GLU A 143 0.48 24.10 -0.29
C GLU A 143 1.97 23.72 -0.12
N SER A 144 2.24 22.45 0.18
CA SER A 144 3.58 21.89 0.36
C SER A 144 4.21 21.50 -0.97
#